data_AF-A0A2M7MV03-F1
#
_entry.id   AF-A0A2M7MV03-F1
#
_cell.length_a   1.000
_cell.length_b   1.000
_cell.length_c   1.000
_cell.angle_alpha   90.00
_cell.angle_beta   90.00
_cell.angle_gamma   90.00
#
_symmetry.space_group_name_H-M   'P 1'
#
loop_
_entity.id
_entity.type
_entity.pdbx_description
1 polymer ?
#
loop_
_entity_poly.entity_id
_entity_poly.type
_entity_poly.pdbx_seq_one_letter_code
_entity_poly.pdbx_strand_id
1 'polypeptide(L)'
;MNPQLAERTTFSDADAEAIKQVLPKLFENDESSARPAGSMEVLKVIWWKHNCKSGKYSSTKVHRTLTVNPDGSYGLAGLSELVPEEIDGF
;
A
#
# COMPACT_ATOMS: atom_id res chain seq x y z
N MET A 1 0.45 6.87 5.42
CA MET A 1 -0.29 8.16 5.45
C MET A 1 0.21 9.00 6.62
N ASN A 2 0.41 10.31 6.45
CA ASN A 2 0.92 11.18 7.52
C ASN A 2 -0.25 11.70 8.40
N PRO A 3 -0.32 11.34 9.69
CA PRO A 3 -1.45 11.72 10.54
C PRO A 3 -1.47 13.22 10.91
N GLN A 4 -0.32 13.91 10.89
CA GLN A 4 -0.28 15.36 11.15
C GLN A 4 -1.01 16.15 10.06
N LEU A 5 -0.85 15.73 8.80
CA LEU A 5 -1.55 16.35 7.69
C LEU A 5 -3.02 15.91 7.66
N ALA A 6 -3.29 14.63 7.93
CA ALA A 6 -4.65 14.10 7.95
C ALA A 6 -5.59 14.88 8.88
N GLU A 7 -5.11 15.26 10.07
CA GLU A 7 -5.88 16.10 11.00
C GLU A 7 -6.17 17.50 10.47
N ARG A 8 -5.27 18.07 9.67
CA ARG A 8 -5.45 19.40 9.07
C ARG A 8 -6.40 19.36 7.88
N THR A 9 -6.50 18.21 7.21
CA THR A 9 -7.31 18.02 6.00
C THR A 9 -8.59 17.22 6.26
N THR A 10 -8.92 16.95 7.52
CA THR A 10 -10.06 16.11 7.94
C THR A 10 -10.06 14.72 7.31
N PHE A 11 -8.89 14.21 6.92
CA PHE A 11 -8.74 12.88 6.35
C PHE A 11 -8.83 11.85 7.47
N SER A 12 -9.76 10.91 7.35
CA SER A 12 -10.14 9.97 8.39
C SER A 12 -9.62 8.55 8.12
N ASP A 13 -9.73 7.69 9.14
CA ASP A 13 -9.46 6.25 8.98
C ASP A 13 -10.43 5.58 7.99
N ALA A 14 -11.66 6.10 7.85
CA ALA A 14 -12.62 5.61 6.86
C ALA A 14 -12.16 5.93 5.43
N ASP A 15 -11.58 7.10 5.21
CA ASP A 15 -11.01 7.47 3.91
C ASP A 15 -9.78 6.60 3.59
N ALA A 16 -8.95 6.31 4.59
CA ALA A 16 -7.81 5.40 4.45
C ALA A 16 -8.26 4.00 4.03
N GLU A 17 -9.31 3.48 4.67
CA GLU A 17 -9.86 2.16 4.37
C GLU A 17 -10.50 2.13 2.97
N ALA A 18 -11.23 3.17 2.59
CA ALA A 18 -11.77 3.30 1.24
C ALA A 18 -10.66 3.26 0.18
N ILE A 19 -9.55 3.98 0.39
CA ILE A 19 -8.37 3.91 -0.49
C ILE A 19 -7.80 2.49 -0.53
N LYS A 20 -7.62 1.85 0.64
CA LYS A 20 -7.07 0.49 0.72
C LYS A 20 -7.91 -0.51 -0.09
N GLN A 21 -9.24 -0.36 -0.08
CA GLN A 21 -10.16 -1.23 -0.83
C GLN A 21 -10.11 -1.03 -2.34
N VAL A 22 -9.83 0.17 -2.83
CA VAL A 22 -9.77 0.45 -4.28
C VAL A 22 -8.40 0.19 -4.88
N LEU A 23 -7.32 0.21 -4.08
CA LEU A 23 -5.95 -0.01 -4.57
C LEU A 23 -5.77 -1.33 -5.34
N PRO A 24 -6.32 -2.50 -4.92
CA PRO A 24 -6.27 -3.73 -5.72
C PRO A 24 -6.91 -3.62 -7.10
N LYS A 25 -7.82 -2.66 -7.29
CA LYS A 25 -8.58 -2.41 -8.52
C LYS A 25 -8.13 -1.14 -9.25
N LEU A 26 -6.94 -0.62 -8.93
CA LEU A 26 -6.50 0.71 -9.37
C LEU A 26 -6.54 0.89 -10.90
N PHE A 27 -6.26 -0.17 -11.65
CA PHE A 27 -6.25 -0.15 -13.11
C PHE A 27 -7.53 -0.70 -13.76
N GLU A 28 -8.56 -1.01 -12.96
CA GLU A 28 -9.85 -1.46 -13.49
C GLU A 28 -10.48 -0.34 -14.34
N ASN A 29 -10.68 -0.61 -15.63
CA ASN A 29 -11.12 0.35 -16.64
C ASN A 29 -10.16 1.54 -16.89
N ASP A 30 -8.89 1.47 -16.46
CA ASP A 30 -7.88 2.51 -16.70
C ASP A 30 -7.06 2.22 -17.96
N GLU A 31 -7.69 2.46 -19.12
CA GLU A 31 -7.12 2.16 -20.43
C GLU A 31 -6.79 3.44 -21.21
N SER A 32 -5.65 3.44 -21.90
CA SER A 32 -5.29 4.50 -22.84
C SER A 32 -4.35 3.98 -23.92
N SER A 33 -4.06 4.79 -24.95
CA SER A 33 -3.07 4.40 -25.97
C SER A 33 -1.67 4.13 -25.39
N ALA A 34 -1.34 4.74 -24.24
CA ALA A 34 -0.09 4.50 -23.52
C ALA A 34 -0.16 3.29 -22.57
N ARG A 35 -1.37 2.81 -22.27
CA ARG A 35 -1.66 1.69 -21.35
C ARG A 35 -2.77 0.82 -21.97
N PRO A 36 -2.44 0.00 -22.98
CA PRO A 36 -3.41 -0.88 -23.62
C PRO A 36 -4.11 -1.78 -22.60
N ALA A 37 -5.33 -2.23 -22.93
CA ALA A 37 -6.08 -3.16 -22.10
C ALA A 37 -5.22 -4.37 -21.68
N GLY A 38 -5.20 -4.64 -20.37
CA GLY A 38 -4.41 -5.73 -19.77
C GLY A 38 -2.90 -5.47 -19.68
N SER A 39 -2.39 -4.30 -20.06
CA SER A 39 -0.96 -3.98 -19.94
C SER A 39 -0.54 -3.56 -18.52
N MET A 40 -1.50 -3.29 -17.64
CA MET A 40 -1.27 -2.89 -16.26
C MET A 40 -2.18 -3.67 -15.33
N GLU A 41 -1.62 -4.18 -14.26
CA GLU A 41 -2.33 -4.88 -13.20
C GLU A 41 -1.68 -4.56 -11.85
N VAL A 42 -2.44 -4.66 -10.78
CA VAL A 42 -1.90 -4.65 -9.42
C VAL A 42 -1.70 -6.10 -9.02
N LEU A 43 -0.48 -6.52 -8.73
CA LEU A 43 -0.23 -7.90 -8.29
C LEU A 43 -0.52 -8.09 -6.80
N LYS A 44 -0.01 -7.15 -5.99
CA LYS A 44 -0.13 -7.16 -4.52
C LYS A 44 -0.14 -5.75 -3.98
N VAL A 45 -0.97 -5.51 -2.97
CA VAL A 45 -0.93 -4.32 -2.11
C VAL A 45 -0.39 -4.75 -0.74
N ILE A 46 0.72 -4.14 -0.32
CA ILE A 46 1.30 -4.38 1.00
C ILE A 46 1.00 -3.17 1.89
N TRP A 47 0.25 -3.39 2.96
CA TRP A 47 -0.29 -2.33 3.80
C TRP A 47 0.20 -2.42 5.24
N TRP A 48 1.07 -1.50 5.64
CA TRP A 48 1.53 -1.39 7.03
C TRP A 48 0.71 -0.35 7.80
N LYS A 49 -0.06 -0.81 8.79
CA LYS A 49 -0.78 0.05 9.73
C LYS A 49 -0.05 0.11 11.05
N HIS A 50 0.49 1.29 11.39
CA HIS A 50 1.05 1.52 12.72
C HIS A 50 -0.06 1.61 13.78
N ASN A 51 0.21 1.07 14.97
CA ASN A 51 -0.69 1.15 16.12
C ASN A 51 -0.62 2.50 16.86
N CYS A 52 0.23 3.42 16.44
CA CYS A 52 0.40 4.72 17.04
C CYS A 52 0.56 5.83 16.00
N LYS A 53 0.15 7.05 16.37
CA LYS A 53 0.11 8.21 15.48
C LYS A 53 1.50 8.65 15.01
N SER A 54 2.53 8.57 15.85
CA SER A 54 3.89 8.93 15.44
C SER A 54 4.56 7.86 14.55
N GLY A 55 3.98 6.66 14.45
CA GLY A 55 4.66 5.49 13.94
C GLY A 55 5.72 4.96 14.92
N LYS A 56 6.02 3.65 14.81
CA LYS A 56 7.07 2.97 15.61
C LYS A 56 8.41 2.91 14.88
N TYR A 57 8.37 2.92 13.56
CA TYR A 57 9.53 2.81 12.68
C TYR A 57 9.49 3.91 11.63
N SER A 58 10.66 4.35 11.18
CA SER A 58 10.75 5.29 10.06
C SER A 58 10.23 4.63 8.77
N SER A 59 9.66 5.43 7.87
CA SER A 59 9.18 4.95 6.56
C SER A 59 10.26 4.17 5.80
N THR A 60 11.50 4.67 5.81
CA THR A 60 12.65 3.97 5.19
C THR A 60 12.88 2.59 5.79
N LYS A 61 12.74 2.41 7.11
CA LYS A 61 12.92 1.11 7.76
C LYS A 61 11.79 0.14 7.38
N VAL A 62 10.56 0.63 7.33
CA VAL A 62 9.40 -0.17 6.90
C VAL A 62 9.56 -0.59 5.44
N HIS A 63 9.82 0.32 4.51
CA HIS A 63 9.91 0.00 3.08
C HIS A 63 11.11 -0.92 2.75
N ARG A 64 12.21 -0.84 3.51
CA ARG A 64 13.34 -1.77 3.36
C ARG A 64 13.03 -3.20 3.81
N THR A 65 11.88 -3.45 4.43
CA THR A 65 11.45 -4.82 4.72
C THR A 65 10.93 -5.55 3.49
N LEU A 66 10.51 -4.81 2.46
CA LEU A 66 10.01 -5.37 1.22
C LEU A 66 11.17 -5.50 0.21
N THR A 67 11.37 -6.71 -0.28
CA THR A 67 12.23 -6.98 -1.44
C THR A 67 11.36 -7.55 -2.55
N VAL A 68 11.44 -6.97 -3.74
CA VAL A 68 10.70 -7.44 -4.93
C VAL A 68 11.71 -7.97 -5.94
N ASN A 69 11.47 -9.19 -6.41
CA ASN A 69 12.30 -9.85 -7.40
C ASN A 69 11.83 -9.51 -8.82
N PRO A 70 12.69 -9.69 -9.84
CA PRO A 70 12.33 -9.41 -11.23
C PRO A 70 11.15 -10.24 -11.78
N ASP A 71 10.87 -11.40 -11.18
CA ASP A 71 9.77 -12.27 -11.56
C ASP A 71 8.43 -11.91 -10.88
N GLY A 72 8.40 -10.82 -10.11
CA GLY A 72 7.22 -10.36 -9.37
C GLY A 72 7.01 -11.03 -8.02
N SER A 73 7.81 -12.05 -7.67
CA SER A 73 7.82 -12.59 -6.31
C SER A 73 8.41 -11.56 -5.33
N TYR A 74 8.04 -11.65 -4.06
CA TYR A 74 8.54 -10.73 -3.04
C TYR A 74 8.80 -11.44 -1.71
N GLY A 75 9.64 -10.81 -0.90
CA GLY A 75 9.91 -11.21 0.47
C GLY A 75 9.65 -10.05 1.44
N LEU A 76 9.14 -10.38 2.62
CA LEU A 76 8.90 -9.44 3.70
C LEU A 76 9.70 -9.81 4.94
N ALA A 77 10.59 -8.91 5.36
CA ALA A 77 11.25 -9.01 6.64
C ALA A 77 10.32 -8.56 7.77
N GLY A 78 10.25 -9.33 8.86
CA GLY A 78 9.39 -9.00 10.00
C GLY A 78 9.86 -7.75 10.77
N LEU A 79 8.90 -6.95 11.23
CA LEU A 79 9.10 -5.91 12.23
C LEU A 79 8.22 -6.20 13.44
N SER A 80 8.81 -6.11 14.64
CA SER A 80 8.09 -6.36 15.90
C SER A 80 6.88 -5.43 16.04
N GLU A 81 5.69 -6.03 16.16
CA GLU A 81 4.40 -5.34 16.30
C GLU A 81 3.97 -4.50 15.08
N LEU A 82 4.59 -4.71 13.92
CA LEU A 82 4.15 -4.12 12.66
C LEU A 82 4.08 -5.20 11.60
N VAL A 83 2.95 -5.90 11.58
CA VAL A 83 2.65 -6.94 10.60
C VAL A 83 1.90 -6.28 9.43
N PRO A 84 2.44 -6.36 8.19
CA PRO A 84 1.71 -5.88 7.02
C PRO A 84 0.50 -6.76 6.71
N GLU A 85 -0.54 -6.13 6.18
CA GLU A 85 -1.62 -6.81 5.47
C GLU A 85 -1.20 -6.97 4.00
N GLU A 86 -1.36 -8.18 3.47
CA GLU A 86 -0.99 -8.52 2.09
C GLU A 86 -2.27 -8.81 1.31
N ILE A 87 -2.61 -7.95 0.36
CA ILE A 87 -3.88 -7.98 -0.37
C ILE A 87 -3.58 -8.31 -1.83
N ASP A 88 -4.24 -9.33 -2.38
CA ASP A 88 -4.14 -9.68 -3.80
C ASP A 88 -4.76 -8.60 -4.70
N GLY A 89 -4.19 -8.48 -5.90
CA GLY A 89 -4.84 -7.80 -7.02
C GLY A 89 -6.20 -8.37 -7.37
N PHE A 90 -7.02 -7.57 -8.06
CA PHE A 90 -8.30 -8.02 -8.63
C PHE A 90 -8.13 -8.69 -9.98
#